data_AF-A0A258HFQ8-F1
#
_entry.id   AF-A0A258HFQ8-F1
#
_cell.length_a   1.000
_cell.length_b   1.000
_cell.length_c   1.000
_cell.angle_alpha   90.00
_cell.angle_beta   90.00
_cell.angle_gamma   90.00
#
_symmetry.space_group_name_H-M   'P 1'
#
loop_
_entity.id
_entity.type
_entity.pdbx_description
1 polymer ?
#
loop_
_entity_poly.entity_id
_entity_poly.type
_entity_poly.pdbx_seq_one_letter_code
_entity_poly.pdbx_strand_id
1 'polypeptide(L)' 'MSRRKSYVIDPTGRRRLTRSETIGIGSVATLIGVAALGIIAGVLLDRLLVFDDALDAGGEWDEGGGVSTRWQ' A
#
# COMPACT_ATOMS: atom_id res chain seq x y z
N MET A 1 20.63 36.14 -32.92
CA MET A 1 20.40 35.09 -31.89
C MET A 1 19.59 35.70 -30.74
N SER A 2 18.30 35.40 -30.65
CA SER A 2 17.46 35.89 -29.54
C SER A 2 17.76 35.07 -28.29
N ARG A 3 18.36 35.73 -27.28
CA ARG A 3 18.66 35.14 -25.96
C ARG A 3 17.32 34.87 -25.29
N ARG A 4 16.85 33.61 -25.29
CA ARG A 4 15.64 33.21 -24.56
C ARG A 4 15.78 33.67 -23.12
N LYS A 5 15.06 34.72 -22.76
CA LYS A 5 15.01 35.27 -21.40
C LYS A 5 14.39 34.18 -20.53
N SER A 6 15.20 33.50 -19.73
CA SER A 6 14.75 32.50 -18.76
C SER A 6 13.93 33.24 -17.70
N TYR A 7 12.63 33.42 -17.96
CA TYR A 7 11.75 34.07 -17.02
C TYR A 7 11.46 33.08 -15.90
N VAL A 8 12.20 33.21 -14.79
CA VAL A 8 12.08 32.36 -13.60
C VAL A 8 10.67 32.47 -12.98
N ILE A 9 9.91 33.52 -13.31
CA ILE A 9 8.76 33.97 -12.51
C ILE A 9 7.36 33.85 -13.14
N ASP A 10 7.09 33.47 -14.39
CA ASP A 10 5.73 33.58 -15.02
C ASP A 10 5.05 34.99 -14.90
N PRO A 11 4.36 35.51 -15.93
CA PRO A 11 3.57 36.76 -15.81
C PRO A 11 2.51 36.75 -14.69
N THR A 12 2.15 35.57 -14.15
CA THR A 12 1.26 35.40 -12.97
C THR A 12 2.00 35.43 -11.62
N GLY A 13 3.32 35.65 -11.60
CA GLY A 13 4.14 35.73 -10.38
C GLY A 13 4.48 34.37 -9.76
N ARG A 14 4.13 33.26 -10.41
CA ARG A 14 4.44 31.90 -9.93
C ARG A 14 5.81 31.46 -10.44
N ARG A 15 6.77 31.36 -9.51
CA ARG A 15 8.09 30.77 -9.80
C ARG A 15 7.92 29.37 -10.38
N ARG A 16 8.46 29.14 -11.58
CA ARG A 16 8.49 27.81 -12.19
C ARG A 16 9.46 26.94 -11.40
N LEU A 17 9.02 25.72 -11.07
CA LEU A 17 9.88 24.73 -10.43
C LEU A 17 11.07 24.41 -11.34
N THR A 18 12.25 24.34 -10.73
CA THR A 18 13.45 23.84 -11.38
C THR A 18 13.29 22.34 -11.67
N ARG A 19 14.08 21.81 -12.61
CA ARG A 19 14.02 20.38 -12.97
C ARG A 19 14.27 19.47 -11.75
N SER A 20 15.17 19.87 -10.86
CA SER A 20 15.47 19.15 -9.62
C SER A 20 14.32 19.20 -8.61
N GLU A 21 13.65 20.34 -8.45
CA GLU A 21 12.45 20.43 -7.59
C GLU A 21 11.32 19.53 -8.11
N THR A 22 11.07 19.52 -9.42
CA THR A 22 10.05 18.65 -10.02
C THR A 22 10.34 17.17 -9.78
N ILE A 23 11.60 16.75 -9.99
CA ILE A 23 12.02 15.37 -9.73
C ILE A 23 11.89 15.05 -8.23
N GLY A 24 12.34 15.97 -7.36
CA GLY A 24 12.26 15.80 -5.91
C GLY A 24 10.83 15.59 -5.42
N ILE A 25 9.89 16.42 -5.89
CA ILE A 25 8.46 16.28 -5.54
C ILE A 25 7.91 14.96 -6.07
N GLY A 26 8.22 14.59 -7.31
CA GLY A 26 7.79 13.32 -7.90
C GLY A 26 8.29 12.11 -7.12
N SER A 27 9.57 12.12 -6.71
CA SER A 27 10.17 11.06 -5.91
C SER A 27 9.50 10.96 -4.53
N VAL A 28 9.30 12.07 -3.84
CA VAL A 28 8.62 12.08 -2.52
C VAL A 28 7.19 11.58 -2.64
N ALA A 29 6.43 12.04 -3.65
CA ALA A 29 5.06 11.58 -3.88
C ALA A 29 5.00 10.07 -4.16
N THR A 30 5.96 9.54 -4.92
CA THR A 30 6.07 8.10 -5.19
C THR A 30 6.34 7.31 -3.91
N LEU A 31 7.28 7.78 -3.07
CA LEU A 31 7.58 7.12 -1.79
C LEU A 31 6.35 7.08 -0.86
N ILE A 32 5.61 8.19 -0.78
CA ILE A 32 4.36 8.24 0.00
C ILE A 32 3.34 7.26 -0.57
N GLY A 33 3.19 7.18 -1.88
CA GLY A 33 2.28 6.24 -2.54
C GLY A 33 2.62 4.78 -2.24
N VAL A 34 3.90 4.41 -2.35
CA VAL A 34 4.37 3.05 -2.03
C VAL A 34 4.16 2.73 -0.54
N ALA A 35 4.44 3.68 0.35
CA ALA A 35 4.21 3.49 1.78
C ALA A 35 2.71 3.28 2.10
N ALA A 36 1.83 4.07 1.50
CA ALA A 36 0.38 3.92 1.65
C ALA A 36 -0.11 2.55 1.14
N LEU A 37 0.41 2.07 0.00
CA LEU A 37 0.10 0.74 -0.52
C LEU A 37 0.56 -0.37 0.44
N GLY A 38 1.74 -0.24 1.05
CA GLY A 38 2.22 -1.19 2.06
C GLY A 38 1.31 -1.26 3.29
N ILE A 39 0.79 -0.11 3.76
CA ILE A 39 -0.17 -0.06 4.86
C ILE A 39 -1.47 -0.78 4.48
N ILE A 40 -2.02 -0.49 3.28
CA ILE A 40 -3.26 -1.14 2.82
C ILE A 40 -3.07 -2.64 2.71
N ALA A 41 -1.95 -3.10 2.15
CA ALA A 41 -1.62 -4.52 2.07
C ALA A 41 -1.51 -5.15 3.47
N GLY A 42 -0.84 -4.50 4.42
CA GLY A 42 -0.76 -4.98 5.81
C GLY A 42 -2.12 -5.13 6.47
N VAL A 43 -3.01 -4.14 6.31
CA VAL A 43 -4.39 -4.21 6.81
C VAL A 43 -5.17 -5.33 6.13
N LEU A 44 -5.01 -5.51 4.82
CA LEU A 44 -5.72 -6.57 4.10
C LEU A 44 -5.25 -7.95 4.58
N LEU A 45 -3.95 -8.15 4.78
CA LEU A 45 -3.39 -9.38 5.31
C LEU A 45 -3.89 -9.65 6.73
N ASP A 46 -3.86 -8.65 7.61
CA ASP A 46 -4.42 -8.77 8.97
C ASP A 46 -5.89 -9.23 8.94
N ARG A 47 -6.70 -8.66 8.06
CA ARG A 47 -8.11 -9.09 7.90
C ARG A 47 -8.27 -10.50 7.37
N LEU A 48 -7.41 -10.92 6.44
CA LEU A 48 -7.44 -12.27 5.92
C LEU A 48 -7.01 -13.29 6.97
N LEU A 49 -5.99 -12.98 7.77
CA LEU A 49 -5.54 -13.84 8.86
C LEU A 49 -6.59 -13.94 9.97
N VAL A 50 -7.22 -12.81 10.35
CA VAL A 50 -8.33 -12.85 11.32
C VAL A 50 -9.54 -13.63 10.79
N PHE A 51 -9.80 -13.61 9.48
CA PHE A 51 -10.85 -14.42 8.87
C PHE A 51 -10.48 -15.91 8.83
N ASP A 52 -9.22 -16.23 8.56
CA ASP A 52 -8.67 -17.59 8.65
C ASP A 52 -8.80 -18.14 10.08
N ASP A 53 -8.37 -17.37 11.08
CA ASP A 53 -8.56 -17.73 12.50
C ASP A 53 -10.03 -17.95 12.87
N ALA A 54 -10.96 -17.17 12.31
CA ALA A 54 -12.39 -17.35 12.56
C ALA A 54 -12.97 -18.59 11.85
N LEU A 55 -12.43 -18.98 10.70
CA LEU A 55 -12.78 -20.22 10.00
C LEU A 55 -12.16 -21.45 10.68
N ASP A 56 -10.92 -21.33 11.18
CA ASP A 56 -10.20 -22.37 11.91
C ASP A 56 -10.74 -22.55 13.34
N ALA A 57 -11.27 -21.49 13.96
CA ALA A 57 -12.05 -21.56 15.19
C ALA A 57 -13.42 -22.26 15.01
N GLY A 58 -13.89 -22.41 13.77
CA GLY A 58 -14.99 -23.31 13.41
C GLY A 58 -14.55 -24.79 13.37
N GLY A 59 -13.31 -25.07 13.77
CA GLY A 59 -12.67 -26.37 13.69
C GLY A 59 -12.11 -26.92 15.01
N GLU A 60 -12.96 -26.95 16.03
CA GLU A 60 -13.04 -28.04 17.02
C GLU A 60 -13.29 -29.43 16.35
N TRP A 61 -12.77 -29.69 15.15
CA TRP A 61 -13.08 -30.92 14.41
C TRP A 61 -12.37 -32.17 14.98
N ASP A 62 -11.64 -32.10 16.10
CA ASP A 62 -11.18 -33.30 16.82
C ASP A 62 -10.74 -33.08 18.29
N GLU A 63 -11.66 -32.64 19.17
CA GLU A 63 -11.45 -32.80 20.63
C GLU A 63 -12.42 -33.82 21.28
N GLY A 64 -13.26 -34.49 20.50
CA GLY A 64 -14.24 -35.45 21.06
C GLY A 64 -14.85 -36.46 20.09
N GLY A 65 -14.28 -36.64 18.90
CA GLY A 65 -14.93 -37.37 17.80
C GLY A 65 -14.14 -38.58 17.31
N GLY A 66 -13.61 -39.38 18.23
CA GLY A 66 -12.87 -40.60 17.91
C GLY A 66 -13.55 -41.40 16.81
N VAL A 67 -12.80 -41.70 15.76
CA VAL A 67 -13.16 -42.71 14.76
C VAL A 67 -13.12 -44.08 15.44
N SER A 68 -14.06 -44.35 16.34
CA SER A 68 -14.27 -45.67 16.92
C SER A 68 -15.32 -46.42 16.11
N THR A 69 -14.86 -47.53 15.53
CA THR A 69 -15.60 -48.76 15.18
C THR A 69 -16.74 -48.65 14.15
N ARG A 70 -16.41 -48.93 12.88
CA ARG A 70 -17.39 -49.38 11.86
C ARG A 70 -17.10 -50.77 11.30
N TRP A 71 -16.20 -51.53 11.94
CA TRP A 71 -16.00 -52.94 11.62
C TRP A 71 -16.32 -53.74 12.88
N GLN A 72 -17.57 -54.18 12.96
CA GLN A 72 -18.00 -55.30 13.77
C GLN A 72 -18.87 -56.20 12.89
#